data_AF-A0A9D5W4M8-F1
#
_entry.id   AF-A0A9D5W4M8-F1
#
_cell.length_a   1.000
_cell.length_b   1.000
_cell.length_c   1.000
_cell.angle_alpha   90.00
_cell.angle_beta   90.00
_cell.angle_gamma   90.00
#
_symmetry.space_group_name_H-M   'P 1'
#
loop_
_entity.id
_entity.type
_entity.pdbx_description
1 polymer ?
#
loop_
_entity_poly.entity_id
_entity_poly.type
_entity_poly.pdbx_seq_one_letter_code
_entity_poly.pdbx_strand_id
1 'polypeptide(L)'
;MNFLKPDKSGVLKVLGRIALHHPRSKQIGVLDILAEDYAVACRDMTMGQFESAAMKANADSNYFPVIKQIREAHAALKESEALCMAGQTSPEPMEDWDAQKHEISAQRARDVLEALRTGIKPAWMKQ
;
A
#
# COMPACT_ATOMS: atom_id res chain seq x y z
N MET A 1 3.84 22.49 -2.94
CA MET A 1 5.13 21.80 -3.05
C MET A 1 5.25 21.26 -4.47
N ASN A 2 6.32 21.55 -5.21
CA ASN A 2 6.56 20.93 -6.52
C ASN A 2 6.92 19.46 -6.27
N PHE A 3 5.94 18.58 -6.37
CA PHE A 3 6.19 17.16 -6.29
C PHE A 3 6.91 16.74 -7.57
N LEU A 4 8.22 16.61 -7.49
CA LEU A 4 9.05 16.14 -8.58
C LEU A 4 8.53 14.78 -9.03
N LYS A 5 8.23 14.66 -10.32
CA LYS A 5 7.86 13.37 -10.91
C LYS A 5 9.10 12.47 -10.99
N PRO A 6 8.92 11.13 -11.01
CA PRO A 6 10.00 10.20 -11.27
C PRO A 6 10.67 10.52 -12.61
N ASP A 7 11.95 10.87 -12.56
CA ASP A 7 12.83 10.99 -13.71
C ASP A 7 13.86 9.86 -13.69
N LYS A 8 14.47 9.57 -14.84
CA LYS A 8 15.46 8.48 -14.96
C LYS A 8 16.55 8.58 -13.90
N SER A 9 17.07 9.78 -13.65
CA SER A 9 18.12 10.02 -12.66
C SER A 9 17.69 9.74 -11.22
N GLY A 10 16.47 10.15 -10.83
CA GLY A 10 15.90 9.87 -9.52
C GLY A 10 15.62 8.40 -9.31
N VAL A 11 15.00 7.75 -10.30
CA VAL A 11 14.71 6.31 -10.29
C VAL A 11 16.00 5.49 -10.19
N LEU A 12 17.02 5.82 -10.99
CA LEU A 12 18.32 5.14 -10.97
C LEU A 12 18.98 5.21 -9.59
N LYS A 13 18.89 6.35 -8.89
CA LYS A 13 19.42 6.48 -7.52
C LYS A 13 18.73 5.54 -6.54
N VAL A 14 17.41 5.42 -6.61
CA VAL A 14 16.63 4.53 -5.74
C VAL A 14 16.92 3.06 -6.05
N LEU A 15 16.86 2.67 -7.32
CA LEU A 15 17.18 1.31 -7.76
C LEU A 15 18.63 0.92 -7.44
N GLY A 16 19.56 1.87 -7.56
CA GLY A 16 20.97 1.69 -7.19
C GLY A 16 21.16 1.41 -5.70
N ARG A 17 20.44 2.10 -4.82
CA ARG A 17 20.45 1.81 -3.37
C ARG A 17 19.91 0.42 -3.08
N ILE A 18 18.79 0.03 -3.71
CA ILE A 18 18.21 -1.31 -3.55
C ILE A 18 19.19 -2.39 -4.04
N ALA A 19 19.86 -2.15 -5.17
CA ALA A 19 20.83 -3.08 -5.75
C ALA A 19 22.05 -3.33 -4.85
N LEU A 20 22.39 -2.42 -3.92
CA LEU A 20 23.44 -2.66 -2.92
C LEU A 20 23.14 -3.86 -2.02
N HIS A 21 21.85 -4.12 -1.76
CA HIS A 21 21.39 -5.22 -0.92
C HIS A 21 21.24 -6.55 -1.69
N HIS A 22 21.34 -6.52 -3.02
CA HIS A 22 21.18 -7.68 -3.88
C HIS A 22 22.47 -7.97 -4.70
N PRO A 23 23.39 -8.80 -4.19
CA PRO A 23 24.72 -8.96 -4.78
C PRO A 23 24.74 -9.53 -6.21
N ARG A 24 23.68 -10.24 -6.65
CA ARG A 24 23.53 -10.74 -8.04
C ARG A 24 22.95 -9.70 -9.02
N SER A 25 22.44 -8.57 -8.53
CA SER A 25 21.79 -7.52 -9.33
C SER A 25 22.75 -6.40 -9.74
N LYS A 26 24.03 -6.48 -9.38
CA LYS A 26 25.08 -5.48 -9.65
C LYS A 26 25.50 -5.36 -11.12
N GLN A 27 24.68 -5.81 -12.07
CA GLN A 27 24.91 -5.47 -13.48
C GLN A 27 24.46 -4.03 -13.71
N ILE A 28 25.36 -3.08 -13.43
CA ILE A 28 25.13 -1.64 -13.51
C ILE A 28 24.50 -1.22 -14.85
N GLY A 29 24.78 -1.93 -15.95
CA GLY A 29 24.18 -1.69 -17.26
C GLY A 29 22.67 -1.98 -17.37
N VAL A 30 22.13 -2.92 -16.58
CA VAL A 30 20.70 -3.25 -16.59
C VAL A 30 19.88 -2.21 -15.82
N LEU A 31 20.46 -1.61 -14.77
CA LEU A 31 19.76 -0.63 -13.94
C LEU A 31 19.44 0.68 -14.68
N ASP A 32 20.29 1.11 -15.62
CA ASP A 32 20.03 2.33 -16.40
C ASP A 32 18.85 2.15 -17.36
N ILE A 33 18.72 0.97 -17.98
CA ILE A 33 17.60 0.59 -18.84
C ILE A 33 16.33 0.49 -18.00
N LEU A 34 16.38 -0.22 -16.87
CA LEU A 34 15.24 -0.34 -15.96
C LEU A 34 14.81 1.03 -15.41
N ALA A 35 15.74 1.93 -15.12
CA ALA A 35 15.39 3.25 -14.59
C ALA A 35 14.55 4.07 -15.59
N GLU A 36 14.83 3.92 -16.88
CA GLU A 36 14.06 4.57 -17.94
C GLU A 36 12.64 3.98 -18.04
N ASP A 37 12.53 2.65 -18.08
CA ASP A 37 11.24 1.96 -18.11
C ASP A 37 10.39 2.28 -16.87
N TYR A 38 11.01 2.34 -15.70
CA TYR A 38 10.32 2.56 -14.42
C TYR A 38 9.89 4.02 -14.29
N ALA A 39 10.70 4.97 -14.76
CA ALA A 39 10.31 6.39 -14.81
C ALA A 39 9.06 6.59 -15.70
N VAL A 40 8.99 5.92 -16.85
CA VAL A 40 7.82 5.96 -17.72
C VAL A 40 6.61 5.28 -17.07
N ALA A 41 6.81 4.08 -16.52
CA ALA A 41 5.73 3.28 -15.94
C ALA A 41 5.17 3.84 -14.62
N CYS A 42 5.93 4.67 -13.90
CA CYS A 42 5.53 5.28 -12.62
C CYS A 42 5.33 6.80 -12.72
N ARG A 43 5.19 7.37 -13.93
CA ARG A 43 5.00 8.82 -14.15
C ARG A 43 3.76 9.43 -13.49
N ASP A 44 2.81 8.58 -13.10
CA ASP A 44 1.59 8.92 -12.36
C ASP A 44 1.85 9.13 -10.86
N MET A 45 3.02 8.73 -10.37
CA MET A 45 3.47 8.92 -9.00
C MET A 45 4.34 10.17 -8.88
N THR A 46 4.52 10.63 -7.65
CA THR A 46 5.59 11.56 -7.27
C THR A 46 6.87 10.78 -6.95
N MET A 47 8.03 11.41 -7.01
CA MET A 47 9.31 10.76 -6.69
C MET A 47 9.34 10.22 -5.26
N GLY A 48 8.72 10.93 -4.30
CA GLY A 48 8.59 10.45 -2.92
C GLY A 48 7.72 9.19 -2.82
N GLN A 49 6.58 9.16 -3.52
CA GLN A 49 5.71 7.98 -3.59
C GLN A 49 6.43 6.78 -4.23
N PHE A 50 7.22 7.02 -5.28
CA PHE A 50 8.02 5.99 -5.91
C PHE A 50 9.06 5.41 -4.94
N GLU A 51 9.80 6.26 -4.21
CA GLU A 51 10.80 5.81 -3.24
C GLU A 51 10.16 4.96 -2.13
N SER A 52 9.06 5.43 -1.54
CA SER A 52 8.33 4.68 -0.51
C SER A 52 7.80 3.34 -1.03
N ALA A 53 7.23 3.32 -2.23
CA ALA A 53 6.71 2.10 -2.85
C ALA A 53 7.82 1.10 -3.21
N ALA A 54 8.95 1.59 -3.74
CA ALA A 54 10.10 0.76 -4.08
C ALA A 54 10.76 0.13 -2.84
N MET A 55 10.86 0.89 -1.75
CA MET A 55 11.38 0.39 -0.48
C MET A 55 10.43 -0.64 0.15
N LYS A 56 9.12 -0.40 0.10
CA LYS A 56 8.11 -1.37 0.57
C LYS A 56 8.15 -2.67 -0.25
N ALA A 57 8.17 -2.56 -1.58
CA ALA A 57 8.28 -3.73 -2.46
C ALA A 57 9.57 -4.53 -2.22
N ASN A 58 10.68 -3.86 -1.90
CA ASN A 58 11.93 -4.51 -1.52
C ASN A 58 11.86 -5.17 -0.12
N ALA A 59 11.12 -4.59 0.83
CA ALA A 59 10.93 -5.21 2.16
C ALA A 59 10.05 -6.46 2.09
N ASP A 60 9.08 -6.48 1.17
CA ASP A 60 8.11 -7.57 1.01
C ASP A 60 8.66 -8.74 0.15
N SER A 61 9.88 -8.61 -0.42
CA SER A 61 10.46 -9.60 -1.33
C SER A 61 11.94 -9.88 -1.07
N ASN A 62 12.35 -11.14 -1.21
CA ASN A 62 13.78 -11.53 -1.20
C ASN A 62 14.51 -11.20 -2.52
N TYR A 63 13.81 -10.65 -3.51
CA TYR A 63 14.32 -10.37 -4.84
C TYR A 63 14.28 -8.88 -5.17
N PHE A 64 15.00 -8.49 -6.23
CA PHE A 64 14.96 -7.11 -6.72
C PHE A 64 13.53 -6.76 -7.19
N PRO A 65 12.94 -5.64 -6.74
CA PRO A 65 11.55 -5.33 -6.99
C PRO A 65 11.29 -4.99 -8.46
N VAL A 66 10.24 -5.58 -9.03
CA VAL A 66 9.78 -5.29 -10.40
C VAL A 66 8.67 -4.23 -10.41
N ILE A 67 8.44 -3.57 -11.56
CA ILE A 67 7.42 -2.51 -11.73
C ILE A 67 6.07 -2.88 -11.12
N LYS A 68 5.60 -4.11 -11.37
CA LYS A 68 4.31 -4.59 -10.86
C LYS A 68 4.24 -4.52 -9.33
N GLN A 69 5.29 -4.99 -8.65
CA GLN A 69 5.38 -4.99 -7.19
C GLN A 69 5.43 -3.56 -6.63
N ILE A 70 6.16 -2.66 -7.30
CA ILE A 70 6.21 -1.23 -6.91
C ILE A 70 4.82 -0.59 -7.03
N ARG A 71 4.09 -0.85 -8.11
CA ARG A 71 2.72 -0.32 -8.30
C ARG A 71 1.73 -0.89 -7.28
N GLU A 72 1.82 -2.18 -6.97
CA GLU A 72 1.00 -2.82 -5.94
C GLU A 72 1.30 -2.24 -4.54
N ALA A 73 2.58 -2.05 -4.21
CA ALA A 73 2.99 -1.42 -2.96
C ALA A 73 2.48 0.03 -2.85
N HIS A 74 2.51 0.80 -3.95
CA HIS A 74 1.95 2.15 -3.99
C HIS A 74 0.43 2.14 -3.78
N ALA A 75 -0.31 1.23 -4.41
CA ALA A 75 -1.75 1.10 -4.20
C ALA A 75 -2.09 0.81 -2.73
N ALA A 76 -1.36 -0.10 -2.10
CA ALA A 76 -1.52 -0.43 -0.69
C ALA A 76 -1.15 0.74 0.25
N LEU A 77 -0.13 1.53 -0.09
CA LEU A 77 0.22 2.74 0.67
C LEU A 77 -0.89 3.79 0.56
N LYS A 78 -1.43 4.01 -0.64
CA LYS A 78 -2.53 4.96 -0.86
C LYS A 78 -3.81 4.57 -0.11
N GLU A 79 -4.12 3.27 -0.08
CA GLU A 79 -5.25 2.74 0.70
C GLU A 79 -5.04 2.93 2.21
N SER A 80 -3.83 2.65 2.71
CA SER A 80 -3.48 2.90 4.10
C SER A 80 -3.52 4.39 4.48
N GLU A 81 -3.09 5.28 3.61
CA GLU A 81 -3.18 6.74 3.81
C GLU A 81 -4.64 7.20 3.84
N ALA A 82 -5.50 6.68 2.96
CA ALA A 82 -6.92 6.98 2.96
C ALA A 82 -7.60 6.54 4.27
N LEU A 83 -7.27 5.34 4.78
CA LEU A 83 -7.77 4.84 6.07
C LEU A 83 -7.26 5.67 7.25
N CYS A 84 -6.00 6.12 7.22
CA CYS A 84 -5.42 6.96 8.27
C CYS A 84 -6.07 8.35 8.30
N MET A 85 -6.30 8.96 7.13
CA MET A 85 -6.97 10.26 7.01
C MET A 85 -8.45 10.20 7.40
N ALA A 86 -9.14 9.10 7.06
CA ALA A 86 -10.49 8.83 7.54
C ALA A 86 -10.54 8.59 9.06
N GLY A 87 -9.47 8.07 9.66
CA GLY A 87 -9.33 7.93 11.11
C GLY A 87 -8.96 9.23 11.86
N GLN A 88 -8.53 10.29 11.16
CA GLN A 88 -8.13 11.58 11.75
C GLN A 88 -9.18 12.69 11.64
N THR A 89 -10.22 12.51 10.82
CA THR A 89 -11.36 13.42 10.81
C THR A 89 -12.49 12.80 11.63
N SER A 90 -12.53 13.16 12.91
CA SER A 90 -13.79 13.20 13.65
C SER A 90 -14.53 14.47 13.25
N PRO A 91 -15.75 14.34 12.69
CA PRO A 91 -16.82 15.25 12.99
C PRO A 91 -17.91 14.51 13.76
N GLU A 92 -18.19 14.95 14.98
CA GLU A 92 -19.52 14.72 15.57
C GLU A 92 -20.59 15.49 14.75
N PRO A 93 -21.89 15.22 14.97
CA PRO A 93 -22.63 14.11 14.40
C PRO A 93 -23.55 14.65 13.29
N MET A 94 -23.57 14.01 12.13
CA MET A 94 -24.62 14.23 11.13
C MET A 94 -25.64 13.11 11.31
N GLU A 95 -26.89 13.48 11.59
CA GLU A 95 -28.01 12.63 12.00
C GLU A 95 -28.11 11.27 11.27
N ASP A 96 -27.74 10.21 12.00
CA ASP A 96 -28.49 8.99 12.31
C ASP A 96 -29.47 8.39 11.28
N TRP A 97 -28.93 7.89 10.17
CA TRP A 97 -29.51 6.72 9.48
C TRP A 97 -28.51 5.59 9.22
N ASP A 98 -27.22 5.91 9.03
CA ASP A 98 -26.18 4.90 8.78
C ASP A 98 -25.44 4.43 10.03
N ALA A 99 -25.48 5.19 11.14
CA ALA A 99 -24.84 4.81 12.41
C ALA A 99 -25.43 3.52 12.98
N GLN A 100 -26.76 3.37 12.91
CA GLN A 100 -27.44 2.15 13.38
C GLN A 100 -27.10 0.93 12.53
N LYS A 101 -26.94 1.09 11.21
CA LYS A 101 -26.47 0.02 10.31
C LYS A 101 -25.00 -0.34 10.56
N HIS A 102 -24.15 0.65 10.82
CA HIS A 102 -22.74 0.43 11.12
C HIS A 102 -22.52 -0.25 12.47
N GLU A 103 -23.30 0.09 13.49
CA GLU A 103 -23.21 -0.55 14.81
C GLU A 103 -23.72 -2.00 14.76
N ILE A 104 -24.82 -2.25 14.05
CA ILE A 104 -25.31 -3.63 13.80
C ILE A 104 -24.29 -4.43 12.98
N SER A 105 -23.62 -3.81 12.01
CA SER A 105 -22.59 -4.47 11.18
C SER A 105 -21.32 -4.79 11.99
N ALA A 106 -20.86 -3.87 12.84
CA ALA A 106 -19.71 -4.07 13.71
C ALA A 106 -19.99 -5.13 14.79
N GLN A 107 -21.20 -5.16 15.34
CA GLN A 107 -21.59 -6.19 16.31
C GLN A 107 -21.67 -7.57 15.64
N ARG A 108 -22.24 -7.66 14.42
CA ARG A 108 -22.25 -8.90 13.64
C ARG A 108 -20.84 -9.40 13.32
N ALA A 109 -19.92 -8.49 13.00
CA ALA A 109 -18.52 -8.85 12.75
C ALA A 109 -17.84 -9.41 14.00
N ARG A 110 -18.09 -8.83 15.17
CA ARG A 110 -17.58 -9.36 16.46
C ARG A 110 -18.18 -10.73 16.78
N ASP A 111 -19.49 -10.90 16.61
CA ASP A 111 -20.15 -12.16 16.87
C ASP A 111 -19.65 -13.28 15.93
N VAL A 112 -19.36 -12.96 14.66
CA VAL A 112 -18.77 -13.91 13.70
C VAL A 112 -17.35 -14.28 14.11
N LEU A 113 -16.53 -13.33 14.52
CA LEU A 113 -15.17 -13.61 15.01
C LEU A 113 -15.19 -14.47 16.27
N GLU A 114 -16.12 -14.22 17.19
CA GLU A 114 -16.29 -15.01 18.41
C GLU A 114 -16.82 -16.41 18.12
N ALA A 115 -17.73 -16.56 17.15
CA ALA A 115 -18.22 -17.85 16.68
C ALA A 115 -17.13 -18.68 16.01
N LEU A 116 -16.24 -18.04 15.23
CA LEU A 116 -15.08 -18.70 14.64
C LEU A 116 -14.07 -19.15 15.72
N ARG A 117 -13.98 -18.41 16.84
CA ARG A 117 -13.09 -18.75 17.95
C ARG A 117 -13.63 -19.86 18.87
N THR A 118 -14.94 -19.92 19.06
CA THR A 118 -15.59 -20.82 20.05
C THR A 118 -16.35 -21.98 19.42
N GLY A 119 -16.58 -21.94 18.10
CA GLY A 119 -17.39 -22.91 17.36
C GLY A 119 -18.91 -22.74 17.55
N ILE A 120 -19.35 -21.77 18.35
CA ILE A 120 -20.76 -21.53 18.67
C ILE A 120 -21.32 -20.49 17.71
N LYS A 121 -22.35 -20.85 16.93
CA LYS A 121 -22.94 -19.94 15.93
C LYS A 121 -23.59 -18.71 16.59
N PRO A 122 -23.48 -17.50 15.98
CA PRO A 122 -24.10 -16.28 16.48
C PRO A 122 -25.61 -16.41 16.65
N ALA A 123 -26.17 -15.77 17.68
CA ALA A 123 -27.59 -15.90 18.03
C ALA A 123 -28.55 -15.43 16.92
N TRP A 124 -28.17 -14.38 16.18
CA TRP A 124 -28.93 -13.85 15.04
C TRP A 124 -28.82 -14.69 13.76
N MET A 125 -27.93 -15.69 13.71
CA MET A 125 -27.89 -16.68 12.63
C MET A 125 -28.84 -17.87 12.88
N LYS A 126 -29.52 -17.90 14.03
CA LYS A 126 -30.43 -19.00 14.38
C LYS A 126 -31.88 -18.78 13.93
N GLN A 127 -32.25 -17.60 13.42
CA GLN A 127 -33.58 -17.30 12.86
C GLN A 127 -33.60 -15.94 12.15
#